data_AF-A0A9E2DIR9-F1
#
_entry.id   AF-A0A9E2DIR9-F1
#
_cell.length_a   1.000
_cell.length_b   1.000
_cell.length_c   1.000
_cell.angle_alpha   90.00
_cell.angle_beta   90.00
_cell.angle_gamma   90.00
#
_symmetry.space_group_name_H-M   'P 1'
#
loop_
_entity.id
_entity.type
_entity.pdbx_description
1 polymer ?
#
loop_
_entity_poly.entity_id
_entity_poly.type
_entity_poly.pdbx_seq_one_letter_code
_entity_poly.pdbx_strand_id
1 'polypeptide(L)' 'MPRAETKQEIFEYIEVFYNRKRRHSANDYRSPADYEMLQKAA' A
#
# COMPACT_ATOMS: atom_id res chain seq x y z
N MET A 1 -10.55 19.53 -10.66
CA MET A 1 -10.19 18.10 -10.75
C MET A 1 -11.36 17.32 -11.34
N PRO A 2 -11.30 16.90 -12.61
CA PRO A 2 -12.16 15.87 -13.19
C PRO A 2 -12.16 14.59 -12.35
N ARG A 3 -13.32 13.93 -12.22
CA ARG A 3 -13.48 12.72 -11.41
C ARG A 3 -12.54 11.57 -11.79
N ALA A 4 -12.07 11.52 -13.04
CA ALA A 4 -11.14 10.51 -13.50
C ALA A 4 -9.73 10.71 -12.92
N GLU A 5 -9.24 11.94 -12.90
CA GLU A 5 -7.91 12.27 -12.36
C GLU A 5 -7.84 11.98 -10.86
N THR A 6 -8.88 12.35 -10.09
CA THR A 6 -8.92 12.05 -8.66
C THR A 6 -8.91 10.56 -8.34
N LYS A 7 -9.55 9.72 -9.18
CA LYS A 7 -9.49 8.26 -9.01
C LYS A 7 -8.08 7.73 -9.27
N GLN A 8 -7.39 8.28 -10.26
CA GLN A 8 -6.03 7.91 -10.58
C GLN A 8 -5.05 8.30 -9.46
N GLU A 9 -5.19 9.52 -8.92
CA GLU A 9 -4.40 9.97 -7.76
C GLU A 9 -4.62 9.08 -6.52
N ILE A 10 -5.87 8.71 -6.24
CA ILE A 10 -6.20 7.79 -5.12
C ILE A 10 -5.61 6.41 -5.36
N PHE A 11 -5.71 5.89 -6.58
CA PHE A 11 -5.16 4.58 -6.94
C PHE A 11 -3.65 4.57 -6.76
N GLU A 12 -2.95 5.58 -7.27
CA GLU A 12 -1.50 5.71 -7.13
C GLU A 12 -1.09 5.82 -5.65
N TYR A 13 -1.82 6.60 -4.85
CA TYR A 13 -1.58 6.68 -3.41
C TYR A 13 -1.73 5.32 -2.72
N ILE A 14 -2.77 4.56 -3.04
CA ILE A 14 -3.01 3.24 -2.43
C ILE A 14 -1.92 2.25 -2.86
N GLU A 15 -1.62 2.13 -4.15
CA GLU A 15 -0.70 1.11 -4.65
C GLU A 15 0.78 1.41 -4.37
N VAL A 16 1.19 2.67 -4.52
CA VAL A 16 2.61 3.05 -4.44
C VAL A 16 2.99 3.48 -3.04
N PHE A 17 2.14 4.25 -2.37
CA PHE A 17 2.47 4.75 -1.03
C PHE A 17 1.94 3.82 0.07
N TYR A 18 0.63 3.55 0.09
CA TYR A 18 0.02 2.79 1.19
C TYR A 18 0.50 1.33 1.21
N ASN A 19 0.35 0.60 0.10
CA ASN A 19 0.66 -0.82 0.06
C ASN A 19 2.17 -1.13 0.09
N ARG A 20 3.02 -0.27 -0.49
CA ARG A 20 4.46 -0.55 -0.63
C ARG A 20 5.38 0.20 0.34
N LYS A 21 4.99 1.40 0.83
CA LYS A 21 5.89 2.26 1.61
C LYS A 21 5.42 2.50 3.05
N ARG A 22 4.12 2.60 3.26
CA ARG A 22 3.56 2.90 4.59
C ARG A 22 3.78 1.72 5.52
N ARG A 23 4.42 1.97 6.66
CA ARG A 23 4.60 0.97 7.72
C ARG A 23 3.42 0.99 8.67
N HIS A 24 2.93 -0.19 9.03
CA HIS A 24 1.81 -0.35 9.95
C HIS A 24 2.30 -1.05 11.22
N SER A 25 2.02 -0.46 12.39
CA SER A 25 2.36 -1.07 13.69
C SER A 25 1.69 -2.43 13.89
N ALA A 26 0.51 -2.63 13.31
CA ALA A 26 -0.20 -3.92 13.30
C ALA A 26 0.52 -5.01 12.49
N ASN A 27 1.39 -4.64 11.55
CA ASN A 27 2.15 -5.56 10.70
C ASN A 27 3.63 -5.59 11.11
N ASP A 28 3.93 -5.49 12.41
CA ASP A 28 5.31 -5.42 12.93
C ASP A 28 6.14 -4.29 12.32
N TYR A 29 5.50 -3.14 12.06
CA TYR A 29 6.11 -1.99 11.38
C TYR A 29 6.60 -2.30 9.95
N ARG A 30 5.95 -3.24 9.26
CA ARG A 30 6.18 -3.54 7.85
C ARG A 30 5.12 -2.93 6.94
N SER A 31 5.45 -2.80 5.66
CA SER A 31 4.44 -2.43 4.66
C SER A 31 3.50 -3.60 4.41
N PRO A 32 2.26 -3.35 3.92
CA PRO A 32 1.36 -4.42 3.53
C PRO A 32 1.99 -5.40 2.53
N ALA A 33 2.71 -4.90 1.53
CA ALA A 33 3.40 -5.73 0.54
C ALA A 33 4.50 -6.61 1.17
N ASP A 34 5.32 -6.04 2.07
CA ASP A 34 6.36 -6.80 2.77
C ASP A 34 5.74 -7.88 3.69
N TYR A 35 4.64 -7.53 4.35
CA TYR A 35 3.92 -8.45 5.23
C TYR A 35 3.34 -9.62 4.44
N GLU A 36 2.67 -9.35 3.31
CA GLU A 36 2.14 -10.40 2.42
C GLU A 36 3.25 -11.28 1.84
N MET A 37 4.41 -10.70 1.50
CA MET A 37 5.56 -11.46 0.99
C MET A 37 6.11 -12.43 2.04
N LEU A 38 6.22 -11.99 3.29
CA LEU A 38 6.65 -12.84 4.40
C LEU A 38 5.65 -13.95 4.70
N GLN A 39 4.35 -13.63 4.67
CA GLN A 39 3.29 -14.62 4.89
C GLN A 39 3.23 -15.68 3.78
N LYS A 40 3.51 -15.31 2.52
CA LYS A 40 3.53 -16.26 1.40
C LYS A 40 4.79 -17.12 1.34
N ALA A 41 5.86 -16.72 2.01
CA ALA A 41 7.14 -17.44 2.03
C ALA A 41 7.23 -18.47 3.18
N ALA A 42 6.24 -18.49 4.08
CA ALA A 42 6.09 -19.45 5.18
C ALA A 42 5.21 -20.64 4.76
#